data_AF-A0AAV9LGF8-F1
#
_entry.id   AF-A0AAV9LGF8-F1
#
_cell.length_a   1.000
_cell.length_b   1.000
_cell.length_c   1.000
_cell.angle_alpha   90.00
_cell.angle_beta   90.00
_cell.angle_gamma   90.00
#
_symmetry.space_group_name_H-M   'P 1'
#
loop_
_entity.id
_entity.type
_entity.pdbx_description
1 polymer ?
#
loop_
_entity_poly.entity_id
_entity_poly.type
_entity_poly.pdbx_seq_one_letter_code
_entity_poly.pdbx_strand_id
1 'polypeptide(L)'
;MTGDTVEAEKLKEGTTRILGLFIIESTSAFEADLMDDINVGASKYCQIAEMADRFYPNVMPDFVAENPAIEEEQHPIPQGTNESLLKLLSTPYHILSEKFKRAALDLKETIVVETWGLTKQQVPDFTLYCGTLGTAFLLFKAYQVTKNTNDLAVSSQIVKDCDSASRHSRDVTFLCGRAGVCALGAVVAKYMGDDQLVFYYVSQFKEIKLTKDLPDELLYGRAGYLWAFLFINKHIGQGTIPSTYTAAVINEIIKNGRKLGGKGRSPLMHEWYGEMYWGAAHGLAGIMHVLMDFELKPDDLEDVKGTLKYMVKNRFPSGNYPASENDRRRDLLVHWCHGAPGIVLTLVKAAEVFGDEEFLNAAVAAAEVVWNRGLLNRVGMCHGISGNAYAFLSLYRLTGNVEYLYRAKAFACFLLDRAHKLIAKGEMHGGDTPYSLFEGIADQIQNDSMKYNTKCCCKVCGNIM
;
A
#
# COMPACT_ATOMS: atom_id res chain seq x y z
N MET A 1 52.65 -27.64 10.70
CA MET A 1 53.62 -26.71 11.32
C MET A 1 54.56 -26.29 10.23
N THR A 2 54.82 -25.02 9.89
CA THR A 2 54.32 -23.66 10.25
C THR A 2 55.05 -22.74 9.24
N GLY A 3 54.54 -21.64 8.71
CA GLY A 3 53.29 -20.91 8.81
C GLY A 3 53.36 -19.69 7.88
N ASP A 4 52.25 -18.95 7.74
CA ASP A 4 52.18 -17.50 7.56
C ASP A 4 53.02 -16.83 6.44
N THR A 5 52.42 -16.61 5.26
CA THR A 5 52.62 -15.39 4.40
C THR A 5 51.63 -15.34 3.21
N VAL A 6 50.32 -15.41 3.47
CA VAL A 6 49.30 -14.97 2.48
C VAL A 6 48.14 -14.25 3.19
N GLU A 7 48.45 -13.21 3.95
CA GLU A 7 47.44 -12.33 4.56
C GLU A 7 47.94 -10.88 4.64
N ALA A 8 48.08 -10.26 3.47
CA ALA A 8 48.62 -8.90 3.34
C ALA A 8 47.86 -8.04 2.29
N GLU A 9 46.56 -8.29 2.08
CA GLU A 9 45.76 -7.48 1.13
C GLU A 9 44.29 -7.22 1.55
N LYS A 10 43.92 -7.51 2.81
CA LYS A 10 42.59 -7.20 3.37
C LYS A 10 42.66 -6.56 4.74
N LEU A 11 43.19 -5.33 4.78
CA LEU A 11 43.20 -4.50 5.99
C LEU A 11 43.11 -3.00 5.64
N LYS A 12 41.91 -2.57 5.25
CA LYS A 12 41.49 -1.15 5.18
C LYS A 12 40.04 -0.98 5.62
N GLU A 13 39.78 -1.33 6.88
CA GLU A 13 38.73 -0.69 7.67
C GLU A 13 39.37 0.40 8.55
N GLY A 14 38.59 1.41 8.96
CA GLY A 14 38.83 2.04 10.27
C GLY A 14 39.19 3.53 10.36
N THR A 15 38.14 4.36 10.45
CA THR A 15 37.92 5.37 11.53
C THR A 15 38.57 6.80 11.54
N THR A 16 37.66 7.80 11.48
CA THR A 16 37.55 9.07 12.27
C THR A 16 38.36 10.37 12.02
N ARG A 17 37.59 11.47 11.80
CA ARG A 17 37.74 12.89 12.25
C ARG A 17 38.92 13.71 11.64
N ILE A 18 38.92 15.05 11.46
CA ILE A 18 38.41 16.21 12.24
C ILE A 18 37.92 17.40 11.33
N LEU A 19 37.21 18.36 11.95
CA LEU A 19 36.61 19.65 11.49
C LEU A 19 37.40 20.58 10.52
N GLY A 20 36.67 21.48 9.83
CA GLY A 20 37.22 22.68 9.18
C GLY A 20 36.23 23.64 8.47
N LEU A 21 35.43 24.39 9.25
CA LEU A 21 34.93 25.78 9.06
C LEU A 21 35.16 26.54 7.73
N PHE A 22 34.12 27.27 7.26
CA PHE A 22 34.17 28.75 7.11
C PHE A 22 32.77 29.39 7.01
N ILE A 23 32.62 30.58 7.63
CA ILE A 23 31.45 31.47 7.61
C ILE A 23 31.80 32.71 6.76
N ILE A 24 30.84 33.27 6.02
CA ILE A 24 30.85 34.68 5.60
C ILE A 24 29.44 35.27 5.80
N GLU A 25 29.35 36.42 6.47
CA GLU A 25 28.11 37.18 6.76
C GLU A 25 28.01 38.46 5.91
N SER A 26 26.81 39.08 5.89
CA SER A 26 26.52 40.51 5.61
C SER A 26 26.69 40.99 4.15
N THR A 27 25.94 41.94 3.57
CA THR A 27 24.78 42.79 3.95
C THR A 27 24.10 43.30 2.64
N SER A 28 22.98 44.05 2.55
CA SER A 28 22.02 44.69 3.48
C SER A 28 20.71 45.10 2.76
N ALA A 29 19.60 45.15 3.50
CA ALA A 29 18.45 46.08 3.40
C ALA A 29 17.73 46.37 2.06
N PHE A 30 16.40 46.19 2.07
CA PHE A 30 15.44 47.30 1.98
C PHE A 30 14.11 46.93 2.67
N GLU A 31 13.46 47.89 3.33
CA GLU A 31 12.13 47.77 3.97
C GLU A 31 11.01 48.29 3.03
N ALA A 32 9.76 48.21 3.52
CA ALA A 32 8.46 48.50 2.88
C ALA A 32 7.85 47.33 2.06
N ASP A 33 6.57 46.95 2.20
CA ASP A 33 5.45 47.58 2.92
C ASP A 33 4.69 46.58 3.83
N LEU A 34 4.12 47.11 4.92
CA LEU A 34 3.32 46.35 5.91
C LEU A 34 1.87 46.86 5.94
N MET A 35 1.02 46.49 4.97
CA MET A 35 -0.45 46.54 5.07
C MET A 35 -1.14 45.63 4.04
N ASP A 36 -1.26 44.33 4.34
CA ASP A 36 -2.27 43.44 3.71
C ASP A 36 -2.58 42.15 4.51
N ASP A 37 -1.84 41.86 5.59
CA ASP A 37 -1.86 40.56 6.30
C ASP A 37 -3.15 40.17 7.05
N ILE A 38 -4.14 41.07 7.17
CA ILE A 38 -5.37 40.78 7.93
C ILE A 38 -6.26 39.74 7.22
N ASN A 39 -6.22 39.66 5.88
CA ASN A 39 -7.01 38.68 5.11
C ASN A 39 -6.29 37.33 4.86
N VAL A 40 -4.95 37.30 4.88
CA VAL A 40 -4.17 36.07 4.69
C VAL A 40 -4.24 35.19 5.95
N GLY A 41 -4.27 35.80 7.14
CA GLY A 41 -4.42 35.09 8.41
C GLY A 41 -5.69 34.23 8.47
N ALA A 42 -6.85 34.78 8.14
CA ALA A 42 -8.12 34.07 8.18
C ALA A 42 -8.16 32.82 7.28
N SER A 43 -7.59 32.91 6.07
CA SER A 43 -7.49 31.76 5.16
C SER A 43 -6.57 30.67 5.69
N LYS A 44 -5.40 31.03 6.24
CA LYS A 44 -4.46 30.08 6.85
C LYS A 44 -5.05 29.39 8.07
N TYR A 45 -5.69 30.12 8.98
CA TYR A 45 -6.35 29.53 10.15
C TYR A 45 -7.54 28.65 9.77
N CYS A 46 -8.31 29.00 8.73
CA CYS A 46 -9.40 28.16 8.24
C CYS A 46 -8.89 26.85 7.61
N GLN A 47 -7.80 26.89 6.82
CA GLN A 47 -7.15 25.67 6.30
C GLN A 47 -6.54 24.81 7.41
N ILE A 48 -5.88 25.41 8.40
CA ILE A 48 -5.31 24.69 9.54
C ILE A 48 -6.42 24.00 10.36
N ALA A 49 -7.58 24.66 10.54
CA ALA A 49 -8.76 24.06 11.17
C ALA A 49 -9.36 22.92 10.32
N GLU A 50 -9.54 23.09 9.00
CA GLU A 50 -10.02 22.02 8.10
C GLU A 50 -9.07 20.82 8.01
N MET A 51 -7.77 21.00 8.30
CA MET A 51 -6.77 19.93 8.34
C MET A 51 -6.73 19.21 9.69
N ALA A 52 -6.96 19.91 10.81
CA ALA A 52 -6.86 19.35 12.17
C ALA A 52 -7.81 18.18 12.42
N ASP A 53 -8.99 18.16 11.79
CA ASP A 53 -10.01 17.13 11.98
C ASP A 53 -9.77 15.83 11.16
N ARG A 54 -8.72 15.76 10.33
CA ARG A 54 -8.53 14.68 9.34
C ARG A 54 -7.48 13.63 9.72
N PHE A 55 -6.49 14.00 10.50
CA PHE A 55 -5.40 13.12 10.94
C PHE A 55 -4.92 13.51 12.34
N TYR A 56 -4.48 12.54 13.12
CA TYR A 56 -3.84 12.79 14.40
C TYR A 56 -2.44 13.37 14.17
N PRO A 57 -2.04 14.44 14.88
CA PRO A 57 -0.67 14.93 14.84
C PRO A 57 0.31 13.82 15.19
N ASN A 58 1.28 13.55 14.31
CA ASN A 58 2.31 12.55 14.60
C ASN A 58 3.31 13.12 15.61
N VAL A 59 3.11 12.75 16.88
CA VAL A 59 3.99 13.09 18.01
C VAL A 59 4.89 11.92 18.42
N MET A 60 5.00 10.88 17.58
CA MET A 60 5.92 9.77 17.81
C MET A 60 7.35 10.21 17.46
N PRO A 61 8.39 9.75 18.20
CA PRO A 61 9.77 10.08 17.88
C PRO A 61 10.18 9.54 16.50
N ASP A 62 11.11 10.21 15.81
CA ASP A 62 11.45 9.88 14.41
C ASP A 62 12.10 8.51 14.21
N PHE A 63 13.02 8.14 15.09
CA PHE A 63 13.62 6.80 15.15
C PHE A 63 14.03 6.47 16.59
N VAL A 64 13.66 5.27 17.05
CA VAL A 64 14.12 4.71 18.33
C VAL A 64 14.82 3.39 18.03
N ALA A 65 16.14 3.37 18.24
CA ALA A 65 16.94 2.15 18.13
C ALA A 65 16.46 1.09 19.13
N GLU A 66 16.52 -0.18 18.73
CA GLU A 66 16.16 -1.28 19.63
C GLU A 66 17.12 -1.34 20.81
N ASN A 67 16.58 -1.45 22.03
CA ASN A 67 17.36 -1.85 23.19
C ASN A 67 17.07 -3.34 23.49
N PRO A 68 18.00 -4.26 23.16
CA PRO A 68 17.78 -5.70 23.35
C PRO A 68 17.74 -6.13 24.82
N ALA A 69 18.09 -5.24 25.77
CA ALA A 69 18.00 -5.49 27.20
C ALA A 69 16.61 -5.15 27.80
N ILE A 70 15.64 -4.70 26.99
CA ILE A 70 14.25 -4.51 27.46
C ILE A 70 13.55 -5.87 27.50
N GLU A 71 13.44 -6.44 28.69
CA GLU A 71 12.53 -7.54 29.01
C GLU A 71 11.08 -7.02 29.18
N GLU A 72 10.08 -7.91 29.12
CA GLU A 72 8.69 -7.52 29.35
C GLU A 72 8.42 -7.19 30.83
N GLU A 73 8.59 -5.92 31.20
CA GLU A 73 8.16 -5.39 32.49
C GLU A 73 6.67 -5.64 32.75
N GLN A 74 6.38 -6.32 33.86
CA GLN A 74 5.06 -6.81 34.24
C GLN A 74 4.07 -5.74 34.72
N HIS A 75 4.46 -4.46 34.81
CA HIS A 75 3.58 -3.40 35.28
C HIS A 75 2.57 -2.98 34.19
N PRO A 76 1.25 -3.05 34.45
CA PRO A 76 0.22 -2.73 33.47
C PRO A 76 0.09 -1.21 33.30
N ILE A 77 0.65 -0.67 32.22
CA ILE A 77 0.39 0.70 31.78
C ILE A 77 -0.99 0.75 31.10
N PRO A 78 -1.87 1.70 31.43
CA PRO A 78 -3.15 1.87 30.72
C PRO A 78 -2.94 2.10 29.22
N GLN A 79 -3.51 1.23 28.38
CA GLN A 79 -3.51 1.38 26.91
C GLN A 79 -4.12 2.72 26.48
N GLY A 80 -3.71 3.22 25.31
CA GLY A 80 -4.18 4.48 24.76
C GLY A 80 -3.61 5.72 25.46
N THR A 81 -2.53 5.57 26.22
CA THR A 81 -1.75 6.68 26.79
C THR A 81 -0.56 6.99 25.88
N ASN A 82 0.10 8.13 26.08
CA ASN A 82 1.38 8.38 25.40
C ASN A 82 2.48 7.43 25.91
N GLU A 83 2.43 7.05 27.20
CA GLU A 83 3.37 6.13 27.82
C GLU A 83 3.24 4.70 27.26
N SER A 84 2.02 4.17 27.09
CA SER A 84 1.81 2.84 26.50
C SER A 84 2.28 2.76 25.05
N LEU A 85 2.01 3.80 24.25
CA LEU A 85 2.51 3.89 22.88
C LEU A 85 4.05 3.95 22.82
N LEU A 86 4.69 4.78 23.65
CA LEU A 86 6.16 4.86 23.71
C LEU A 86 6.80 3.53 24.14
N LYS A 87 6.19 2.79 25.09
CA LYS A 87 6.64 1.45 25.48
C LYS A 87 6.52 0.44 24.34
N LEU A 88 5.45 0.48 23.53
CA LEU A 88 5.36 -0.35 22.33
C LEU A 88 6.41 0.02 21.27
N LEU A 89 6.68 1.32 21.08
CA LEU A 89 7.72 1.80 20.15
C LEU A 89 9.13 1.38 20.57
N SER A 90 9.44 1.32 21.87
CA SER A 90 10.74 0.85 22.37
C SER A 90 10.87 -0.68 22.40
N THR A 91 9.75 -1.43 22.35
CA THR A 91 9.74 -2.90 22.39
C THR A 91 10.51 -3.50 21.18
N PRO A 92 11.43 -4.46 21.38
CA PRO A 92 12.13 -5.14 20.29
C PRO A 92 11.19 -5.82 19.28
N TYR A 93 11.54 -5.78 17.99
CA TYR A 93 10.75 -6.31 16.86
C TYR A 93 10.34 -7.76 17.07
N HIS A 94 11.22 -8.60 17.63
CA HIS A 94 10.93 -10.02 17.82
C HIS A 94 9.84 -10.28 18.88
N ILE A 95 9.73 -9.44 19.90
CA ILE A 95 8.64 -9.48 20.91
C ILE A 95 7.38 -8.86 20.31
N LEU A 96 7.52 -7.64 19.79
CA LEU A 96 6.40 -6.84 19.27
C LEU A 96 5.67 -7.55 18.13
N SER A 97 6.39 -8.25 17.25
CA SER A 97 5.78 -9.03 16.17
C SER A 97 5.04 -10.30 16.64
N GLU A 98 5.29 -10.85 17.84
CA GLU A 98 4.34 -11.85 18.40
C GLU A 98 3.09 -11.14 18.97
N LYS A 99 3.23 -9.94 19.54
CA LYS A 99 2.07 -9.16 20.04
C LYS A 99 1.13 -8.78 18.89
N PHE A 100 1.67 -8.24 17.80
CA PHE A 100 0.94 -7.97 16.57
C PHE A 100 0.26 -9.26 16.07
N LYS A 101 1.04 -10.32 15.81
CA LYS A 101 0.54 -11.61 15.32
C LYS A 101 -0.60 -12.19 16.16
N ARG A 102 -0.57 -12.04 17.49
CA ARG A 102 -1.68 -12.45 18.35
C ARG A 102 -2.92 -11.59 18.11
N ALA A 103 -2.80 -10.27 18.24
CA ALA A 103 -3.91 -9.34 18.02
C ALA A 103 -4.54 -9.50 16.62
N ALA A 104 -3.72 -9.78 15.61
CA ALA A 104 -4.18 -10.04 14.26
C ALA A 104 -4.93 -11.37 14.10
N LEU A 105 -4.53 -12.42 14.81
CA LEU A 105 -5.29 -13.68 14.83
C LEU A 105 -6.63 -13.51 15.57
N ASP A 106 -6.66 -12.72 16.65
CA ASP A 106 -7.89 -12.40 17.38
C ASP A 106 -8.87 -11.57 16.50
N LEU A 107 -8.34 -10.61 15.73
CA LEU A 107 -9.10 -9.87 14.72
C LEU A 107 -9.61 -10.80 13.60
N LYS A 108 -8.77 -11.71 13.09
CA LYS A 108 -9.15 -12.70 12.06
C LYS A 108 -10.37 -13.50 12.49
N GLU A 109 -10.39 -14.04 13.71
CA GLU A 109 -11.55 -14.81 14.19
C GLU A 109 -12.80 -13.94 14.26
N THR A 110 -12.68 -12.69 14.74
CA THR A 110 -13.79 -11.73 14.78
C THR A 110 -14.37 -11.49 13.37
N ILE A 111 -13.52 -11.21 12.38
CA ILE A 111 -13.93 -10.95 10.99
C ILE A 111 -14.58 -12.18 10.37
N VAL A 112 -14.06 -13.38 10.63
CA VAL A 112 -14.65 -14.64 10.12
C VAL A 112 -16.01 -14.90 10.75
N VAL A 113 -16.17 -14.65 12.06
CA VAL A 113 -17.48 -14.75 12.73
C VAL A 113 -18.47 -13.77 12.10
N GLU A 114 -18.10 -12.51 11.94
CA GLU A 114 -19.00 -11.45 11.46
C GLU A 114 -19.37 -11.61 9.96
N THR A 115 -18.38 -11.90 9.10
CA THR A 115 -18.58 -11.96 7.64
C THR A 115 -19.00 -13.33 7.11
N TRP A 116 -18.75 -14.41 7.85
CA TRP A 116 -19.03 -15.79 7.41
C TRP A 116 -19.92 -16.60 8.37
N GLY A 117 -19.73 -16.43 9.68
CA GLY A 117 -20.53 -17.10 10.70
C GLY A 117 -21.95 -16.54 10.81
N LEU A 118 -22.07 -15.25 11.16
CA LEU A 118 -23.35 -14.57 11.41
C LEU A 118 -24.18 -14.36 10.14
N THR A 119 -23.52 -14.22 8.99
CA THR A 119 -24.16 -14.23 7.65
C THR A 119 -24.74 -15.59 7.27
N LYS A 120 -24.55 -16.64 8.09
CA LYS A 120 -24.96 -18.02 7.82
C LYS A 120 -24.41 -18.53 6.49
N GLN A 121 -23.15 -18.22 6.20
CA GLN A 121 -22.43 -18.63 4.99
C GLN A 121 -23.08 -18.11 3.69
N GLN A 122 -23.74 -16.94 3.76
CA GLN A 122 -24.24 -16.23 2.59
C GLN A 122 -23.21 -15.19 2.12
N VAL A 123 -23.12 -15.00 0.80
CA VAL A 123 -22.23 -14.02 0.16
C VAL A 123 -23.08 -12.90 -0.46
N PRO A 124 -23.42 -11.85 0.30
CA PRO A 124 -24.17 -10.70 -0.23
C PRO A 124 -23.30 -9.80 -1.12
N ASP A 125 -22.01 -9.70 -0.80
CA ASP A 125 -20.96 -9.05 -1.59
C ASP A 125 -19.81 -10.06 -1.74
N PHE A 126 -19.45 -10.38 -2.99
CA PHE A 126 -18.39 -11.33 -3.32
C PHE A 126 -17.02 -10.66 -3.51
N THR A 127 -16.92 -9.33 -3.47
CA THR A 127 -15.70 -8.61 -3.83
C THR A 127 -14.56 -8.87 -2.84
N LEU A 128 -13.31 -8.65 -3.28
CA LEU A 128 -12.16 -8.63 -2.39
C LEU A 128 -12.13 -7.34 -1.55
N TYR A 129 -12.62 -6.24 -2.14
CA TYR A 129 -12.59 -4.90 -1.58
C TYR A 129 -13.47 -4.77 -0.31
N CYS A 130 -14.79 -4.98 -0.44
CA CYS A 130 -15.74 -4.93 0.68
C CYS A 130 -16.34 -6.29 1.07
N GLY A 131 -16.35 -7.26 0.16
CA GLY A 131 -17.07 -8.52 0.30
C GLY A 131 -16.32 -9.68 0.97
N THR A 132 -16.97 -10.85 0.95
CA THR A 132 -16.50 -12.06 1.64
C THR A 132 -15.21 -12.63 1.03
N LEU A 133 -14.87 -12.32 -0.22
CA LEU A 133 -13.58 -12.72 -0.80
C LEU A 133 -12.41 -11.99 -0.11
N GLY A 134 -12.64 -10.81 0.47
CA GLY A 134 -11.68 -10.15 1.37
C GLY A 134 -11.36 -11.02 2.60
N THR A 135 -12.39 -11.63 3.21
CA THR A 135 -12.23 -12.63 4.29
C THR A 135 -11.50 -13.89 3.82
N ALA A 136 -11.80 -14.39 2.62
CA ALA A 136 -11.07 -15.52 2.04
C ALA A 136 -9.57 -15.21 1.85
N PHE A 137 -9.27 -13.99 1.36
CA PHE A 137 -7.90 -13.52 1.20
C PHE A 137 -7.19 -13.41 2.54
N LEU A 138 -7.83 -12.80 3.54
CA LEU A 138 -7.33 -12.72 4.91
C LEU A 138 -6.98 -14.10 5.50
N LEU A 139 -7.88 -15.07 5.38
CA LEU A 139 -7.65 -16.44 5.81
C LEU A 139 -6.47 -17.09 5.07
N PHE A 140 -6.34 -16.86 3.77
CA PHE A 140 -5.19 -17.32 3.00
C PHE A 140 -3.87 -16.66 3.46
N LYS A 141 -3.89 -15.36 3.78
CA LYS A 141 -2.73 -14.65 4.39
C LYS A 141 -2.38 -15.22 5.77
N ALA A 142 -3.38 -15.51 6.61
CA ALA A 142 -3.18 -16.14 7.91
C ALA A 142 -2.52 -17.53 7.75
N TYR A 143 -3.05 -18.38 6.87
CA TYR A 143 -2.43 -19.66 6.51
C TYR A 143 -0.97 -19.51 6.03
N GLN A 144 -0.66 -18.50 5.19
CA GLN A 144 0.72 -18.26 4.75
C GLN A 144 1.69 -18.03 5.92
N VAL A 145 1.22 -17.44 7.02
CA VAL A 145 1.99 -17.13 8.23
C VAL A 145 1.98 -18.28 9.25
N THR A 146 0.82 -18.87 9.54
CA THR A 146 0.62 -19.86 10.63
C THR A 146 0.77 -21.31 10.18
N LYS A 147 0.62 -21.59 8.88
CA LYS A 147 0.43 -22.93 8.28
C LYS A 147 -0.81 -23.68 8.81
N ASN A 148 -1.75 -23.00 9.44
CA ASN A 148 -3.02 -23.58 9.89
C ASN A 148 -3.88 -23.99 8.69
N THR A 149 -4.00 -25.30 8.43
CA THR A 149 -4.76 -25.83 7.29
C THR A 149 -6.25 -25.54 7.36
N ASN A 150 -6.80 -25.27 8.55
CA ASN A 150 -8.20 -24.88 8.70
C ASN A 150 -8.47 -23.50 8.06
N ASP A 151 -7.53 -22.55 8.19
CA ASP A 151 -7.68 -21.24 7.55
C ASP A 151 -7.71 -21.38 6.01
N LEU A 152 -6.88 -22.25 5.44
CA LEU A 152 -6.87 -22.55 4.00
C LEU A 152 -8.19 -23.24 3.55
N ALA A 153 -8.71 -24.18 4.35
CA ALA A 153 -9.96 -24.88 4.04
C ALA A 153 -11.17 -23.93 4.07
N VAL A 154 -11.28 -23.06 5.08
CA VAL A 154 -12.35 -22.06 5.15
C VAL A 154 -12.20 -21.02 4.03
N SER A 155 -10.98 -20.58 3.72
CA SER A 155 -10.70 -19.72 2.55
C SER A 155 -11.24 -20.35 1.26
N SER A 156 -10.95 -21.63 1.00
CA SER A 156 -11.46 -22.34 -0.19
C SER A 156 -12.98 -22.46 -0.24
N GLN A 157 -13.65 -22.65 0.89
CA GLN A 157 -15.11 -22.70 0.93
C GLN A 157 -15.71 -21.33 0.60
N ILE A 158 -15.18 -20.24 1.18
CA ILE A 158 -15.63 -18.88 0.88
C ILE A 158 -15.40 -18.53 -0.60
N VAL A 159 -14.24 -18.87 -1.18
CA VAL A 159 -13.97 -18.68 -2.61
C VAL A 159 -15.02 -19.39 -3.47
N LYS A 160 -15.39 -20.64 -3.15
CA LYS A 160 -16.40 -21.41 -3.90
C LYS A 160 -17.78 -20.76 -3.87
N ASP A 161 -18.15 -20.14 -2.76
CA ASP A 161 -19.43 -19.46 -2.63
C ASP A 161 -19.39 -18.06 -3.28
N CYS A 162 -18.25 -17.36 -3.24
CA CYS A 162 -17.98 -16.17 -4.06
C CYS A 162 -17.97 -16.49 -5.57
N ASP A 163 -17.49 -17.67 -5.99
CA ASP A 163 -17.58 -18.15 -7.37
C ASP A 163 -19.04 -18.39 -7.79
N SER A 164 -19.89 -18.83 -6.85
CA SER A 164 -21.31 -18.97 -7.12
C SER A 164 -22.04 -17.62 -7.20
N ALA A 165 -21.72 -16.67 -6.31
CA ALA A 165 -22.31 -15.33 -6.30
C ALA A 165 -21.89 -14.46 -7.50
N SER A 166 -20.64 -14.58 -7.97
CA SER A 166 -20.08 -13.71 -9.01
C SER A 166 -20.35 -14.14 -10.45
N ARG A 167 -21.04 -15.26 -10.71
CA ARG A 167 -21.23 -15.83 -12.08
C ARG A 167 -21.85 -14.87 -13.11
N HIS A 168 -22.62 -13.88 -12.64
CA HIS A 168 -23.31 -12.90 -13.49
C HIS A 168 -22.80 -11.46 -13.28
N SER A 169 -21.69 -11.28 -12.55
CA SER A 169 -21.09 -9.96 -12.39
C SER A 169 -20.54 -9.45 -13.73
N ARG A 170 -20.59 -8.12 -13.89
CA ARG A 170 -19.99 -7.38 -15.01
C ARG A 170 -18.60 -6.84 -14.66
N ASP A 171 -18.23 -6.89 -13.38
CA ASP A 171 -16.96 -6.38 -12.87
C ASP A 171 -15.85 -7.42 -13.07
N VAL A 172 -14.70 -6.97 -13.58
CA VAL A 172 -13.67 -7.85 -14.16
C VAL A 172 -12.32 -7.76 -13.47
N THR A 173 -12.20 -7.05 -12.35
CA THR A 173 -10.92 -6.77 -11.67
C THR A 173 -10.59 -7.74 -10.55
N PHE A 174 -9.36 -7.68 -10.04
CA PHE A 174 -8.97 -8.39 -8.82
C PHE A 174 -9.75 -7.94 -7.58
N LEU A 175 -9.96 -6.62 -7.44
CA LEU A 175 -10.49 -6.03 -6.22
C LEU A 175 -12.03 -6.09 -6.14
N CYS A 176 -12.71 -5.81 -7.26
CA CYS A 176 -14.16 -5.65 -7.30
C CYS A 176 -14.88 -6.65 -8.23
N GLY A 177 -14.17 -7.60 -8.85
CA GLY A 177 -14.71 -8.39 -9.95
C GLY A 177 -14.45 -9.90 -9.94
N ARG A 178 -14.99 -10.55 -10.97
CA ARG A 178 -14.88 -11.99 -11.25
C ARG A 178 -13.42 -12.47 -11.30
N ALA A 179 -12.51 -11.63 -11.79
CA ALA A 179 -11.10 -11.97 -11.90
C ALA A 179 -10.43 -12.19 -10.54
N GLY A 180 -10.82 -11.43 -9.50
CA GLY A 180 -10.36 -11.65 -8.13
C GLY A 180 -10.73 -13.02 -7.59
N VAL A 181 -12.00 -13.42 -7.79
CA VAL A 181 -12.52 -14.73 -7.36
C VAL A 181 -11.75 -15.86 -8.05
N CYS A 182 -11.60 -15.80 -9.38
CA CYS A 182 -10.85 -16.82 -10.12
C CYS A 182 -9.36 -16.83 -9.76
N ALA A 183 -8.72 -15.66 -9.59
CA ALA A 183 -7.30 -15.55 -9.28
C ALA A 183 -6.98 -16.09 -7.88
N LEU A 184 -7.75 -15.69 -6.87
CA LEU A 184 -7.58 -16.22 -5.51
C LEU A 184 -7.93 -17.70 -5.44
N GLY A 185 -9.00 -18.15 -6.12
CA GLY A 185 -9.39 -19.54 -6.12
C GLY A 185 -8.36 -20.47 -6.75
N ALA A 186 -7.75 -20.07 -7.87
CA ALA A 186 -6.68 -20.83 -8.49
C ALA A 186 -5.45 -20.95 -7.55
N VAL A 187 -5.12 -19.89 -6.81
CA VAL A 187 -3.99 -19.91 -5.87
C VAL A 187 -4.31 -20.73 -4.62
N VAL A 188 -5.47 -20.57 -4.00
CA VAL A 188 -5.91 -21.38 -2.84
C VAL A 188 -5.93 -22.87 -3.20
N ALA A 189 -6.51 -23.23 -4.35
CA ALA A 189 -6.49 -24.59 -4.87
C ALA A 189 -5.06 -25.13 -5.03
N LYS A 190 -4.11 -24.30 -5.51
CA LYS A 190 -2.72 -24.73 -5.65
C LYS A 190 -2.05 -25.04 -4.32
N TYR A 191 -2.34 -24.27 -3.27
CA TYR A 191 -1.84 -24.53 -1.92
C TYR A 191 -2.52 -25.74 -1.25
N MET A 192 -3.73 -26.13 -1.69
CA MET A 192 -4.39 -27.37 -1.27
C MET A 192 -3.91 -28.60 -2.03
N GLY A 193 -3.16 -28.43 -3.13
CA GLY A 193 -2.75 -29.54 -4.01
C GLY A 193 -3.84 -30.02 -4.96
N ASP A 194 -4.91 -29.25 -5.17
CA ASP A 194 -6.01 -29.59 -6.06
C ASP A 194 -5.79 -29.01 -7.47
N ASP A 195 -5.02 -29.71 -8.29
CA ASP A 195 -4.73 -29.29 -9.66
C ASP A 195 -5.99 -29.28 -10.58
N GLN A 196 -7.07 -29.99 -10.22
CA GLN A 196 -8.35 -29.91 -10.98
C GLN A 196 -9.05 -28.58 -10.71
N LEU A 197 -9.08 -28.16 -9.45
CA LEU A 197 -9.66 -26.87 -9.06
C LEU A 197 -8.80 -25.68 -9.52
N VAL A 198 -7.47 -25.84 -9.56
CA VAL A 198 -6.57 -24.90 -10.27
C VAL A 198 -6.98 -24.76 -11.74
N PHE A 199 -7.14 -25.87 -12.45
CA PHE A 199 -7.54 -25.87 -13.86
C PHE A 199 -8.91 -25.20 -14.07
N TYR A 200 -9.89 -25.49 -13.20
CA TYR A 200 -11.21 -24.85 -13.22
C TYR A 200 -11.10 -23.32 -13.12
N TYR A 201 -10.45 -22.80 -12.07
CA TYR A 201 -10.38 -21.36 -11.85
C TYR A 201 -9.54 -20.62 -12.90
N VAL A 202 -8.44 -21.21 -13.39
CA VAL A 202 -7.66 -20.65 -14.51
C VAL A 202 -8.46 -20.64 -15.82
N SER A 203 -9.33 -21.64 -16.05
CA SER A 203 -10.22 -21.66 -17.21
C SER A 203 -11.32 -20.60 -17.09
N GLN A 204 -11.96 -20.48 -15.92
CA GLN A 204 -12.95 -19.44 -15.62
C GLN A 204 -12.37 -18.03 -15.77
N PHE A 205 -11.10 -17.81 -15.37
CA PHE A 205 -10.41 -16.54 -15.59
C PHE A 205 -10.28 -16.20 -17.10
N LYS A 206 -9.95 -17.20 -17.93
CA LYS A 206 -9.79 -17.04 -19.38
C LYS A 206 -11.10 -16.80 -20.13
N GLU A 207 -12.24 -17.10 -19.50
CA GLU A 207 -13.58 -16.84 -20.04
C GLU A 207 -14.08 -15.40 -19.79
N ILE A 208 -13.40 -14.63 -18.92
CA ILE A 208 -13.76 -13.24 -18.61
C ILE A 208 -13.58 -12.37 -19.87
N LYS A 209 -14.66 -11.72 -20.31
CA LYS A 209 -14.67 -10.84 -21.48
C LYS A 209 -14.61 -9.39 -21.06
N LEU A 210 -13.57 -8.68 -21.50
CA LEU A 210 -13.45 -7.24 -21.33
C LEU A 210 -14.31 -6.52 -22.38
N THR A 211 -15.15 -5.58 -21.94
CA THR A 211 -15.92 -4.71 -22.84
C THR A 211 -15.01 -3.63 -23.45
N LYS A 212 -15.47 -3.01 -24.55
CA LYS A 212 -14.74 -1.90 -25.18
C LYS A 212 -14.77 -0.65 -24.30
N ASP A 213 -15.90 -0.41 -23.64
CA ASP A 213 -16.15 0.80 -22.85
C ASP A 213 -15.70 0.67 -21.37
N LEU A 214 -14.99 -0.42 -21.03
CA LEU A 214 -14.37 -0.59 -19.71
C LEU A 214 -13.36 0.55 -19.45
N PRO A 215 -13.26 1.12 -18.23
CA PRO A 215 -12.18 2.03 -17.87
C PRO A 215 -10.82 1.31 -17.83
N ASP A 216 -9.74 2.07 -17.62
CA ASP A 216 -8.38 1.51 -17.56
C ASP A 216 -7.83 1.32 -16.14
N GLU A 217 -8.49 1.87 -15.11
CA GLU A 217 -7.99 1.92 -13.72
C GLU A 217 -8.05 0.60 -12.93
N LEU A 218 -7.68 0.63 -11.64
CA LEU A 218 -7.37 -0.56 -10.85
C LEU A 218 -8.60 -1.23 -10.21
N LEU A 219 -9.63 -0.47 -9.83
CA LEU A 219 -10.79 -1.02 -9.13
C LEU A 219 -11.83 -1.62 -10.08
N TYR A 220 -12.07 -1.01 -11.25
CA TYR A 220 -13.08 -1.46 -12.21
C TYR A 220 -12.56 -1.68 -13.65
N GLY A 221 -11.31 -1.29 -13.92
CA GLY A 221 -10.76 -1.21 -15.27
C GLY A 221 -9.76 -2.28 -15.68
N ARG A 222 -9.13 -2.05 -16.83
CA ARG A 222 -8.17 -2.97 -17.47
C ARG A 222 -6.93 -3.24 -16.61
N ALA A 223 -6.41 -2.25 -15.89
CA ALA A 223 -5.29 -2.46 -14.96
C ALA A 223 -5.67 -3.44 -13.84
N GLY A 224 -6.89 -3.33 -13.29
CA GLY A 224 -7.41 -4.25 -12.28
C GLY A 224 -7.56 -5.70 -12.76
N TYR A 225 -7.85 -5.92 -14.05
CA TYR A 225 -7.84 -7.25 -14.67
C TYR A 225 -6.41 -7.77 -14.88
N LEU A 226 -5.50 -6.92 -15.39
CA LEU A 226 -4.09 -7.28 -15.60
C LEU A 226 -3.38 -7.61 -14.28
N TRP A 227 -3.72 -6.94 -13.18
CA TRP A 227 -3.23 -7.28 -11.84
C TRP A 227 -3.59 -8.71 -11.44
N ALA A 228 -4.83 -9.14 -11.70
CA ALA A 228 -5.28 -10.50 -11.41
C ALA A 228 -4.53 -11.56 -12.26
N PHE A 229 -4.18 -11.24 -13.50
CA PHE A 229 -3.29 -12.07 -14.34
C PHE A 229 -1.90 -12.22 -13.71
N LEU A 230 -1.30 -11.10 -13.27
CA LEU A 230 0.02 -11.09 -12.63
C LEU A 230 0.01 -11.93 -11.35
N PHE A 231 -1.04 -11.80 -10.52
CA PHE A 231 -1.23 -12.58 -9.29
C PHE A 231 -1.22 -14.09 -9.56
N ILE A 232 -1.97 -14.57 -10.56
CA ILE A 232 -2.02 -15.99 -10.95
C ILE A 232 -0.62 -16.49 -11.34
N ASN A 233 0.04 -15.80 -12.28
CA ASN A 233 1.35 -16.22 -12.78
C ASN A 233 2.44 -16.16 -11.69
N LYS A 234 2.36 -15.20 -10.77
CA LYS A 234 3.30 -15.07 -9.65
C LYS A 234 3.17 -16.20 -8.63
N HIS A 235 1.95 -16.64 -8.34
CA HIS A 235 1.68 -17.60 -7.27
C HIS A 235 1.60 -19.06 -7.73
N ILE A 236 1.19 -19.35 -8.97
CA ILE A 236 1.09 -20.72 -9.50
C ILE A 236 2.35 -21.10 -10.28
N GLY A 237 2.89 -20.16 -11.06
CA GLY A 237 4.06 -20.37 -11.92
C GLY A 237 4.02 -19.48 -13.16
N GLN A 238 5.17 -18.93 -13.54
CA GLN A 238 5.26 -18.05 -14.70
C GLN A 238 4.82 -18.78 -15.98
N GLY A 239 3.95 -18.13 -16.76
CA GLY A 239 3.36 -18.72 -17.97
C GLY A 239 2.08 -19.55 -17.76
N THR A 240 1.56 -19.69 -16.52
CA THR A 240 0.25 -20.35 -16.24
C THR A 240 -0.87 -19.80 -17.13
N ILE A 241 -0.88 -18.47 -17.31
CA ILE A 241 -1.59 -17.77 -18.37
C ILE A 241 -0.53 -17.13 -19.28
N PRO A 242 -0.49 -17.46 -20.59
CA PRO A 242 0.50 -16.88 -21.50
C PRO A 242 0.38 -15.36 -21.63
N SER A 243 1.53 -14.67 -21.75
CA SER A 243 1.59 -13.20 -21.93
C SER A 243 0.85 -12.69 -23.16
N THR A 244 0.65 -13.54 -24.18
CA THR A 244 -0.17 -13.24 -25.37
C THR A 244 -1.61 -12.83 -25.03
N TYR A 245 -2.16 -13.25 -23.88
CA TYR A 245 -3.48 -12.80 -23.41
C TYR A 245 -3.51 -11.32 -23.00
N THR A 246 -2.38 -10.76 -22.55
CA THR A 246 -2.33 -9.39 -22.02
C THR A 246 -1.98 -8.33 -23.06
N ALA A 247 -1.29 -8.71 -24.14
CA ALA A 247 -0.82 -7.79 -25.17
C ALA A 247 -1.94 -6.90 -25.76
N ALA A 248 -3.11 -7.47 -26.05
CA ALA A 248 -4.25 -6.69 -26.57
C ALA A 248 -4.79 -5.68 -25.53
N VAL A 249 -4.81 -6.06 -24.25
CA VAL A 249 -5.28 -5.22 -23.14
C VAL A 249 -4.32 -4.06 -22.89
N ILE A 250 -3.01 -4.34 -22.84
CA ILE A 250 -1.94 -3.34 -22.68
C ILE A 250 -1.96 -2.33 -23.84
N ASN A 251 -2.06 -2.80 -25.09
CA ASN A 251 -2.14 -1.92 -26.25
C ASN A 251 -3.36 -0.98 -26.20
N GLU A 252 -4.51 -1.45 -25.70
CA GLU A 252 -5.70 -0.62 -25.56
C GLU A 252 -5.56 0.42 -24.43
N ILE A 253 -4.97 0.05 -23.27
CA ILE A 253 -4.63 1.02 -22.20
C ILE A 253 -3.72 2.12 -22.77
N ILE A 254 -2.58 1.76 -23.39
CA ILE A 254 -1.64 2.74 -23.93
C ILE A 254 -2.29 3.63 -25.00
N LYS A 255 -3.14 3.05 -25.87
CA LYS A 255 -3.91 3.78 -26.88
C LYS A 255 -4.90 4.78 -26.28
N ASN A 256 -5.61 4.40 -25.23
CA ASN A 256 -6.51 5.29 -24.48
C ASN A 256 -5.71 6.40 -23.79
N GLY A 257 -4.61 6.04 -23.13
CA GLY A 257 -3.68 6.94 -22.46
C GLY A 257 -3.16 8.04 -23.39
N ARG A 258 -2.63 7.66 -24.55
CA ARG A 258 -2.13 8.58 -25.59
C ARG A 258 -3.24 9.45 -26.20
N LYS A 259 -4.49 8.98 -26.24
CA LYS A 259 -5.63 9.71 -26.81
C LYS A 259 -6.06 10.91 -25.95
N LEU A 260 -5.96 10.81 -24.62
CA LEU A 260 -6.30 11.89 -23.69
C LEU A 260 -5.06 12.73 -23.27
N GLY A 261 -3.88 12.12 -23.29
CA GLY A 261 -2.58 12.78 -23.05
C GLY A 261 -2.11 13.66 -24.21
N GLY A 262 -0.81 13.99 -24.20
CA GLY A 262 -0.14 14.68 -25.31
C GLY A 262 0.49 16.03 -24.95
N LYS A 263 0.82 16.84 -25.97
CA LYS A 263 1.61 18.07 -25.80
C LYS A 263 0.96 19.06 -24.83
N GLY A 264 1.70 19.43 -23.77
CA GLY A 264 1.23 20.32 -22.70
C GLY A 264 0.54 19.59 -21.53
N ARG A 265 0.43 18.25 -21.59
CA ARG A 265 -0.08 17.37 -20.54
C ARG A 265 0.89 16.22 -20.28
N SER A 266 0.49 15.27 -19.44
CA SER A 266 1.11 13.95 -19.33
C SER A 266 1.12 13.22 -20.69
N PRO A 267 2.14 12.38 -21.00
CA PRO A 267 2.12 11.51 -22.18
C PRO A 267 0.93 10.56 -22.20
N LEU A 268 0.63 9.91 -21.07
CA LEU A 268 -0.58 9.11 -20.86
C LEU A 268 -1.51 9.83 -19.88
N MET A 269 -2.79 9.89 -20.22
CA MET A 269 -3.85 10.38 -19.32
C MET A 269 -5.07 9.46 -19.40
N HIS A 270 -5.73 9.19 -18.28
CA HIS A 270 -6.89 8.31 -18.20
C HIS A 270 -8.01 8.98 -17.41
N GLU A 271 -9.23 8.53 -17.62
CA GLU A 271 -10.45 9.09 -17.01
C GLU A 271 -11.30 7.97 -16.39
N TRP A 272 -11.92 8.25 -15.25
CA TRP A 272 -12.95 7.42 -14.63
C TRP A 272 -14.07 8.33 -14.12
N TYR A 273 -15.33 8.05 -14.48
CA TYR A 273 -16.49 8.90 -14.20
C TYR A 273 -16.29 10.42 -14.49
N GLY A 274 -15.67 10.77 -15.61
CA GLY A 274 -15.46 12.17 -16.02
C GLY A 274 -14.25 12.86 -15.37
N GLU A 275 -13.53 12.19 -14.47
CA GLU A 275 -12.40 12.76 -13.74
C GLU A 275 -11.08 12.05 -14.05
N MET A 276 -10.02 12.85 -14.24
CA MET A 276 -8.67 12.39 -14.59
C MET A 276 -7.85 12.15 -13.31
N TYR A 277 -8.12 11.05 -12.61
CA TYR A 277 -7.50 10.74 -11.33
C TYR A 277 -6.00 10.43 -11.42
N TRP A 278 -5.27 10.75 -10.35
CA TRP A 278 -3.83 10.49 -10.23
C TRP A 278 -3.47 9.32 -9.30
N GLY A 279 -4.29 9.06 -8.28
CA GLY A 279 -3.99 8.08 -7.23
C GLY A 279 -4.05 6.60 -7.65
N ALA A 280 -3.72 5.69 -6.72
CA ALA A 280 -3.52 4.28 -7.05
C ALA A 280 -4.82 3.51 -7.36
N ALA A 281 -5.96 3.95 -6.82
CA ALA A 281 -7.24 3.29 -7.02
C ALA A 281 -7.82 3.51 -8.42
N HIS A 282 -8.10 4.78 -8.76
CA HIS A 282 -8.84 5.16 -9.97
C HIS A 282 -7.98 5.88 -11.03
N GLY A 283 -6.68 6.03 -10.80
CA GLY A 283 -5.85 7.00 -11.50
C GLY A 283 -4.54 6.49 -12.06
N LEU A 284 -3.76 7.44 -12.57
CA LEU A 284 -2.49 7.21 -13.26
C LEU A 284 -1.55 6.29 -12.49
N ALA A 285 -1.38 6.46 -11.17
CA ALA A 285 -0.46 5.66 -10.39
C ALA A 285 -0.76 4.15 -10.46
N GLY A 286 -2.02 3.75 -10.28
CA GLY A 286 -2.41 2.34 -10.35
C GLY A 286 -2.19 1.73 -11.74
N ILE A 287 -2.50 2.51 -12.78
CA ILE A 287 -2.31 2.10 -14.18
C ILE A 287 -0.82 1.96 -14.49
N MET A 288 0.01 2.96 -14.16
CA MET A 288 1.46 2.91 -14.39
C MET A 288 2.13 1.81 -13.55
N HIS A 289 1.68 1.58 -12.31
CA HIS A 289 2.19 0.49 -11.46
C HIS A 289 2.03 -0.86 -12.15
N VAL A 290 0.82 -1.17 -12.62
CA VAL A 290 0.53 -2.44 -13.31
C VAL A 290 1.27 -2.55 -14.65
N LEU A 291 1.36 -1.47 -15.43
CA LEU A 291 2.08 -1.48 -16.71
C LEU A 291 3.58 -1.78 -16.55
N MET A 292 4.21 -1.35 -15.43
CA MET A 292 5.63 -1.63 -15.13
C MET A 292 5.94 -3.10 -14.78
N ASP A 293 4.93 -3.96 -14.64
CA ASP A 293 5.12 -5.42 -14.48
C ASP A 293 5.09 -6.20 -15.81
N PHE A 294 4.98 -5.51 -16.95
CA PHE A 294 4.97 -6.11 -18.29
C PHE A 294 6.15 -5.65 -19.16
N GLU A 295 6.54 -6.50 -20.10
CA GLU A 295 7.46 -6.11 -21.17
C GLU A 295 6.73 -5.17 -22.16
N LEU A 296 7.01 -3.87 -22.04
CA LEU A 296 6.46 -2.84 -22.92
C LEU A 296 7.39 -2.58 -24.12
N LYS A 297 6.83 -2.02 -25.20
CA LYS A 297 7.65 -1.48 -26.30
C LYS A 297 8.44 -0.27 -25.80
N PRO A 298 9.62 0.07 -26.36
CA PRO A 298 10.41 1.23 -25.92
C PRO A 298 9.60 2.53 -25.81
N ASP A 299 8.81 2.86 -26.84
CA ASP A 299 7.98 4.08 -26.85
C ASP A 299 6.84 4.02 -25.80
N ASP A 300 6.29 2.83 -25.55
CA ASP A 300 5.24 2.63 -24.53
C ASP A 300 5.85 2.75 -23.11
N LEU A 301 7.10 2.32 -22.92
CA LEU A 301 7.85 2.40 -21.67
C LEU A 301 8.27 3.84 -21.34
N GLU A 302 8.74 4.60 -22.35
CA GLU A 302 9.06 6.02 -22.18
C GLU A 302 7.81 6.87 -21.89
N ASP A 303 6.65 6.54 -22.45
CA ASP A 303 5.39 7.21 -22.11
C ASP A 303 4.96 6.94 -20.65
N VAL A 304 5.14 5.71 -20.15
CA VAL A 304 4.94 5.39 -18.72
C VAL A 304 5.93 6.17 -17.84
N LYS A 305 7.22 6.17 -18.18
CA LYS A 305 8.26 6.92 -17.45
C LYS A 305 7.97 8.43 -17.43
N GLY A 306 7.62 9.00 -18.58
CA GLY A 306 7.27 10.41 -18.73
C GLY A 306 5.99 10.81 -18.00
N THR A 307 5.01 9.91 -17.91
CA THR A 307 3.79 10.09 -17.11
C THR A 307 4.11 10.18 -15.62
N LEU A 308 4.98 9.31 -15.11
CA LEU A 308 5.43 9.37 -13.71
C LEU A 308 6.23 10.66 -13.43
N LYS A 309 7.14 11.06 -14.33
CA LYS A 309 7.87 12.35 -14.19
C LYS A 309 6.93 13.56 -14.26
N TYR A 310 5.87 13.51 -15.06
CA TYR A 310 4.83 14.54 -15.06
C TYR A 310 4.17 14.68 -13.69
N MET A 311 3.80 13.57 -13.05
CA MET A 311 3.20 13.58 -11.71
C MET A 311 4.17 14.13 -10.66
N VAL A 312 5.44 13.68 -10.65
CA VAL A 312 6.49 14.17 -9.72
C VAL A 312 6.68 15.68 -9.86
N LYS A 313 6.77 16.19 -11.09
CA LYS A 313 6.96 17.62 -11.38
C LYS A 313 5.78 18.50 -10.96
N ASN A 314 4.56 17.96 -10.97
CA ASN A 314 3.32 18.71 -10.75
C ASN A 314 2.64 18.38 -9.41
N ARG A 315 3.39 17.82 -8.44
CA ARG A 315 2.95 17.62 -7.06
C ARG A 315 2.74 18.95 -6.32
N PHE A 316 2.02 18.94 -5.20
CA PHE A 316 1.81 20.11 -4.36
C PHE A 316 3.13 20.59 -3.70
N PRO A 317 3.21 21.88 -3.28
CA PRO A 317 4.36 22.40 -2.53
C PRO A 317 4.68 21.64 -1.23
N SER A 318 3.71 20.94 -0.64
CA SER A 318 3.92 20.07 0.54
C SER A 318 4.65 18.75 0.23
N GLY A 319 4.80 18.40 -1.05
CA GLY A 319 5.23 17.08 -1.51
C GLY A 319 4.08 16.09 -1.76
N ASN A 320 2.84 16.41 -1.37
CA ASN A 320 1.66 15.57 -1.62
C ASN A 320 1.19 15.66 -3.09
N TYR A 321 0.28 14.77 -3.51
CA TYR A 321 -0.19 14.71 -4.89
C TYR A 321 -1.69 15.04 -5.01
N PRO A 322 -2.11 15.75 -6.07
CA PRO A 322 -3.53 15.95 -6.41
C PRO A 322 -4.34 14.65 -6.46
N ALA A 323 -5.64 14.73 -6.15
CA ALA A 323 -6.56 13.61 -6.32
C ALA A 323 -6.85 13.35 -7.82
N SER A 324 -7.09 14.42 -8.58
CA SER A 324 -7.28 14.43 -10.03
C SER A 324 -6.59 15.65 -10.67
N GLU A 325 -6.47 15.62 -11.99
CA GLU A 325 -5.92 16.69 -12.84
C GLU A 325 -6.58 18.06 -12.63
N ASN A 326 -7.86 18.06 -12.23
CA ASN A 326 -8.66 19.25 -11.95
C ASN A 326 -8.44 19.76 -10.50
N ASP A 327 -8.08 18.88 -9.57
CA ASP A 327 -7.96 19.20 -8.13
C ASP A 327 -6.58 19.75 -7.74
N ARG A 328 -6.12 20.78 -8.46
CA ARG A 328 -4.80 21.40 -8.27
C ARG A 328 -4.72 22.38 -7.10
N ARG A 329 -5.69 22.37 -6.18
CA ARG A 329 -5.74 23.31 -5.04
C ARG A 329 -6.06 22.68 -3.69
N ARG A 330 -6.70 21.51 -3.63
CA ARG A 330 -7.07 20.87 -2.35
C ARG A 330 -6.05 19.80 -1.96
N ASP A 331 -4.96 20.24 -1.35
CA ASP A 331 -3.96 19.37 -0.75
C ASP A 331 -4.48 18.75 0.57
N LEU A 332 -5.42 17.81 0.45
CA LEU A 332 -6.16 17.25 1.59
C LEU A 332 -5.97 15.74 1.76
N LEU A 333 -6.04 14.96 0.68
CA LEU A 333 -6.07 13.50 0.76
C LEU A 333 -4.65 12.93 0.88
N VAL A 334 -4.43 12.05 1.87
CA VAL A 334 -3.17 11.33 2.11
C VAL A 334 -3.51 9.85 2.28
N HIS A 335 -4.08 9.26 1.22
CA HIS A 335 -4.64 7.90 1.20
C HIS A 335 -3.93 7.03 0.16
N TRP A 336 -4.10 5.70 0.22
CA TRP A 336 -3.69 4.82 -0.87
C TRP A 336 -4.47 5.14 -2.16
N CYS A 337 -5.79 5.32 -2.06
CA CYS A 337 -6.62 5.62 -3.24
C CYS A 337 -6.29 6.97 -3.90
N HIS A 338 -5.99 8.01 -3.11
CA HIS A 338 -5.68 9.37 -3.56
C HIS A 338 -4.67 10.06 -2.64
N GLY A 339 -3.58 10.59 -3.22
CA GLY A 339 -2.52 11.28 -2.50
C GLY A 339 -1.26 10.43 -2.28
N ALA A 340 -0.33 10.98 -1.49
CA ALA A 340 1.05 10.47 -1.38
C ALA A 340 1.21 8.95 -1.14
N PRO A 341 0.45 8.26 -0.26
CA PRO A 341 0.67 6.83 0.01
C PRO A 341 0.62 5.95 -1.26
N GLY A 342 -0.42 6.08 -2.09
CA GLY A 342 -0.53 5.35 -3.36
C GLY A 342 0.60 5.69 -4.35
N ILE A 343 1.08 6.94 -4.32
CA ILE A 343 2.16 7.41 -5.19
C ILE A 343 3.52 6.88 -4.74
N VAL A 344 3.84 6.85 -3.43
CA VAL A 344 5.10 6.28 -2.90
C VAL A 344 5.33 4.88 -3.45
N LEU A 345 4.29 4.06 -3.42
CA LEU A 345 4.33 2.65 -3.82
C LEU A 345 4.66 2.48 -5.31
N THR A 346 4.10 3.37 -6.13
CA THR A 346 4.33 3.41 -7.58
C THR A 346 5.71 3.99 -7.91
N LEU A 347 6.17 5.00 -7.17
CA LEU A 347 7.50 5.59 -7.36
C LEU A 347 8.63 4.66 -6.87
N VAL A 348 8.41 3.86 -5.82
CA VAL A 348 9.32 2.78 -5.43
C VAL A 348 9.45 1.75 -6.54
N LYS A 349 8.33 1.29 -7.12
CA LYS A 349 8.34 0.40 -8.30
C LYS A 349 9.06 1.04 -9.49
N ALA A 350 8.86 2.33 -9.73
CA ALA A 350 9.54 3.06 -10.80
C ALA A 350 11.06 3.17 -10.56
N ALA A 351 11.51 3.36 -9.33
CA ALA A 351 12.93 3.32 -8.98
C ALA A 351 13.52 1.92 -9.18
N GLU A 352 12.80 0.85 -8.80
CA GLU A 352 13.19 -0.56 -9.05
C GLU A 352 13.33 -0.87 -10.55
N VAL A 353 12.40 -0.36 -11.39
CA VAL A 353 12.33 -0.69 -12.83
C VAL A 353 13.23 0.20 -13.71
N PHE A 354 13.30 1.50 -13.42
CA PHE A 354 14.03 2.46 -14.27
C PHE A 354 15.44 2.79 -13.77
N GLY A 355 15.80 2.45 -12.52
CA GLY A 355 17.09 2.81 -11.92
C GLY A 355 17.33 4.32 -11.79
N ASP A 356 16.26 5.12 -11.79
CA ASP A 356 16.30 6.58 -11.87
C ASP A 356 16.11 7.19 -10.47
N GLU A 357 17.17 7.82 -9.94
CA GLU A 357 17.16 8.40 -8.59
C GLU A 357 16.08 9.48 -8.39
N GLU A 358 15.59 10.11 -9.47
CA GLU A 358 14.48 11.07 -9.38
C GLU A 358 13.23 10.41 -8.77
N PHE A 359 12.93 9.15 -9.11
CA PHE A 359 11.79 8.43 -8.57
C PHE A 359 11.99 8.04 -7.10
N LEU A 360 13.19 7.63 -6.70
CA LEU A 360 13.51 7.35 -5.30
C LEU A 360 13.38 8.61 -4.44
N ASN A 361 14.01 9.72 -4.86
CA ASN A 361 13.92 11.00 -4.17
C ASN A 361 12.47 11.53 -4.09
N ALA A 362 11.68 11.32 -5.14
CA ALA A 362 10.26 11.66 -5.13
C ALA A 362 9.42 10.75 -4.20
N ALA A 363 9.74 9.46 -4.11
CA ALA A 363 9.11 8.53 -3.18
C ALA A 363 9.44 8.86 -1.71
N VAL A 364 10.70 9.20 -1.41
CA VAL A 364 11.15 9.64 -0.08
C VAL A 364 10.38 10.91 0.35
N ALA A 365 10.37 11.94 -0.51
CA ALA A 365 9.63 13.18 -0.22
C ALA A 365 8.12 12.95 -0.05
N ALA A 366 7.53 12.02 -0.81
CA ALA A 366 6.13 11.64 -0.64
C ALA A 366 5.90 10.88 0.69
N ALA A 367 6.85 10.06 1.14
CA ALA A 367 6.76 9.37 2.42
C ALA A 367 6.90 10.31 3.63
N GLU A 368 7.60 11.45 3.51
CA GLU A 368 7.57 12.49 4.55
C GLU A 368 6.15 13.08 4.71
N VAL A 369 5.37 13.21 3.64
CA VAL A 369 3.94 13.57 3.74
C VAL A 369 3.17 12.51 4.53
N VAL A 370 3.42 11.23 4.25
CA VAL A 370 2.78 10.13 4.98
C VAL A 370 3.20 10.13 6.46
N TRP A 371 4.46 10.41 6.78
CA TRP A 371 4.93 10.49 8.17
C TRP A 371 4.23 11.61 8.95
N ASN A 372 4.08 12.79 8.34
CA ASN A 372 3.54 13.96 9.02
C ASN A 372 1.99 14.03 9.01
N ARG A 373 1.32 13.43 8.02
CA ARG A 373 -0.13 13.59 7.76
C ARG A 373 -0.89 12.26 7.57
N GLY A 374 -0.21 11.13 7.63
CA GLY A 374 -0.78 9.80 7.31
C GLY A 374 -1.41 9.06 8.48
N LEU A 375 -1.36 9.57 9.72
CA LEU A 375 -2.11 9.03 10.87
C LEU A 375 -3.59 9.45 10.78
N LEU A 376 -4.29 8.98 9.76
CA LEU A 376 -5.67 9.38 9.46
C LEU A 376 -6.64 9.04 10.60
N ASN A 377 -7.75 9.78 10.67
CA ASN A 377 -8.89 9.44 11.53
C ASN A 377 -9.68 8.19 11.05
N ARG A 378 -9.02 7.24 10.36
CA ARG A 378 -9.62 6.05 9.72
C ARG A 378 -8.66 4.85 9.78
N VAL A 379 -9.21 3.64 9.82
CA VAL A 379 -8.44 2.42 10.11
C VAL A 379 -7.90 1.65 8.90
N GLY A 380 -8.69 1.48 7.84
CA GLY A 380 -8.45 0.48 6.79
C GLY A 380 -7.30 0.71 5.79
N MET A 381 -7.22 -0.16 4.79
CA MET A 381 -6.19 -0.13 3.73
C MET A 381 -6.35 1.04 2.76
N CYS A 382 -7.56 1.26 2.23
CA CYS A 382 -7.78 2.17 1.11
C CYS A 382 -7.45 3.64 1.46
N HIS A 383 -7.82 4.04 2.67
CA HIS A 383 -7.74 5.42 3.13
C HIS A 383 -7.66 5.51 4.67
N GLY A 384 -6.85 4.64 5.28
CA GLY A 384 -6.61 4.60 6.73
C GLY A 384 -5.15 4.37 7.10
N ILE A 385 -4.88 4.31 8.40
CA ILE A 385 -3.51 4.15 8.94
C ILE A 385 -2.88 2.83 8.45
N SER A 386 -3.64 1.74 8.34
CA SER A 386 -3.12 0.42 7.97
C SER A 386 -2.45 0.43 6.59
N GLY A 387 -3.12 1.00 5.59
CA GLY A 387 -2.58 1.12 4.23
C GLY A 387 -1.48 2.17 4.11
N ASN A 388 -1.56 3.25 4.89
CA ASN A 388 -0.51 4.26 4.90
C ASN A 388 0.84 3.72 5.41
N ALA A 389 0.84 2.73 6.31
CA ALA A 389 2.06 2.06 6.78
C ALA A 389 2.84 1.36 5.64
N TYR A 390 2.15 0.89 4.60
CA TYR A 390 2.79 0.22 3.46
C TYR A 390 3.71 1.12 2.64
N ALA A 391 3.49 2.45 2.65
CA ALA A 391 4.39 3.40 2.01
C ALA A 391 5.83 3.26 2.57
N PHE A 392 5.96 3.12 3.89
CA PHE A 392 7.25 2.92 4.53
C PHE A 392 7.78 1.49 4.34
N LEU A 393 6.93 0.46 4.40
CA LEU A 393 7.35 -0.92 4.12
C LEU A 393 7.95 -1.08 2.70
N SER A 394 7.36 -0.39 1.72
CA SER A 394 7.85 -0.39 0.34
C SER A 394 9.22 0.30 0.22
N LEU A 395 9.40 1.46 0.85
CA LEU A 395 10.71 2.13 0.90
C LEU A 395 11.76 1.33 1.67
N TYR A 396 11.40 0.66 2.77
CA TYR A 396 12.30 -0.25 3.48
C TYR A 396 12.74 -1.41 2.58
N ARG A 397 11.82 -2.02 1.82
CA ARG A 397 12.14 -3.10 0.88
C ARG A 397 13.19 -2.68 -0.16
N LEU A 398 13.05 -1.47 -0.72
CA LEU A 398 13.97 -0.96 -1.75
C LEU A 398 15.32 -0.52 -1.16
N THR A 399 15.30 0.22 -0.05
CA THR A 399 16.49 0.92 0.47
C THR A 399 17.26 0.14 1.55
N GLY A 400 16.61 -0.77 2.26
CA GLY A 400 17.13 -1.38 3.48
C GLY A 400 17.24 -0.42 4.68
N ASN A 401 16.83 0.85 4.57
CA ASN A 401 16.92 1.80 5.68
C ASN A 401 15.88 1.47 6.78
N VAL A 402 16.38 1.05 7.95
CA VAL A 402 15.59 0.63 9.12
C VAL A 402 14.69 1.74 9.69
N GLU A 403 14.93 3.01 9.38
CA GLU A 403 14.04 4.12 9.75
C GLU A 403 12.65 3.94 9.12
N TYR A 404 12.56 3.47 7.87
CA TYR A 404 11.26 3.19 7.24
C TYR A 404 10.56 1.99 7.88
N LEU A 405 11.31 0.96 8.29
CA LEU A 405 10.73 -0.14 9.06
C LEU A 405 10.19 0.35 10.42
N TYR A 406 10.92 1.28 11.06
CA TYR A 406 10.48 1.92 12.31
C TYR A 406 9.21 2.74 12.11
N ARG A 407 9.10 3.54 11.04
CA ARG A 407 7.87 4.31 10.74
C ARG A 407 6.67 3.41 10.47
N ALA A 408 6.84 2.29 9.77
CA ALA A 408 5.80 1.27 9.61
C ALA A 408 5.40 0.65 10.96
N LYS A 409 6.38 0.25 11.79
CA LYS A 409 6.16 -0.22 13.16
C LYS A 409 5.39 0.81 13.99
N ALA A 410 5.69 2.09 13.85
CA ALA A 410 5.05 3.14 14.62
C ALA A 410 3.56 3.30 14.30
N PHE A 411 3.19 3.21 13.02
CA PHE A 411 1.79 3.21 12.58
C PHE A 411 1.05 1.95 13.09
N ALA A 412 1.69 0.78 13.05
CA ALA A 412 1.12 -0.45 13.62
C ALA A 412 0.99 -0.39 15.16
N CYS A 413 1.96 0.19 15.87
CA CYS A 413 1.87 0.44 17.31
C CYS A 413 0.72 1.38 17.68
N PHE A 414 0.51 2.45 16.90
CA PHE A 414 -0.61 3.38 17.08
C PHE A 414 -1.95 2.65 16.94
N LEU A 415 -2.10 1.82 15.91
CA LEU A 415 -3.29 1.00 15.70
C LEU A 415 -3.56 0.06 16.89
N LEU A 416 -2.55 -0.72 17.28
CA LEU A 416 -2.65 -1.69 18.39
C LEU A 416 -2.99 -1.03 19.74
N ASP A 417 -2.43 0.15 20.02
CA ASP A 417 -2.65 0.87 21.29
C ASP A 417 -3.99 1.64 21.34
N ARG A 418 -4.44 2.17 20.19
CA ARG A 418 -5.48 3.22 20.16
C ARG A 418 -6.72 2.88 19.34
N ALA A 419 -6.62 2.13 18.25
CA ALA A 419 -7.70 2.04 17.26
C ALA A 419 -9.04 1.61 17.87
N HIS A 420 -9.07 0.54 18.68
CA HIS A 420 -10.28 0.07 19.36
C HIS A 420 -10.94 1.17 20.21
N LYS A 421 -10.15 1.96 20.97
CA LYS A 421 -10.68 3.02 21.82
C LYS A 421 -11.17 4.23 21.02
N LEU A 422 -10.45 4.60 19.96
CA LEU A 422 -10.83 5.72 19.10
C LEU A 422 -12.10 5.39 18.31
N ILE A 423 -12.22 4.17 17.77
CA ILE A 423 -13.41 3.68 17.05
C ILE A 423 -14.62 3.62 18.00
N ALA A 424 -14.47 3.04 19.20
CA ALA A 424 -15.56 2.92 20.17
C ALA A 424 -16.13 4.27 20.65
N LYS A 425 -15.37 5.37 20.53
CA LYS A 425 -15.82 6.73 20.82
C LYS A 425 -16.33 7.51 19.60
N GLY A 426 -16.15 6.98 18.38
CA GLY A 426 -16.38 7.74 17.14
C GLY A 426 -15.28 8.76 16.80
N GLU A 427 -14.14 8.74 17.50
CA GLU A 427 -12.96 9.57 17.21
C GLU A 427 -12.16 9.05 15.99
N MET A 428 -12.36 7.77 15.60
CA MET A 428 -11.81 7.13 14.39
C MET A 428 -12.90 6.38 13.63
N HIS A 429 -12.93 6.51 12.30
CA HIS A 429 -13.84 5.77 11.43
C HIS A 429 -13.40 4.31 11.26
N GLY A 430 -14.28 3.37 11.60
CA GLY A 430 -14.04 1.92 11.45
C GLY A 430 -14.18 1.37 10.04
N GLY A 431 -14.61 2.20 9.07
CA GLY A 431 -14.98 1.80 7.71
C GLY A 431 -16.50 1.71 7.55
N ASP A 432 -17.03 2.04 6.37
CA ASP A 432 -18.48 1.90 6.08
C ASP A 432 -18.88 0.41 6.07
N THR A 433 -17.94 -0.45 5.67
CA THR A 433 -17.98 -1.90 5.80
C THR A 433 -16.95 -2.37 6.85
N PRO A 434 -17.26 -2.39 8.17
CA PRO A 434 -16.24 -2.40 9.24
C PRO A 434 -15.33 -3.64 9.31
N TYR A 435 -15.76 -4.75 8.74
CA TYR A 435 -15.01 -6.02 8.69
C TYR A 435 -14.43 -6.34 7.31
N SER A 436 -14.56 -5.41 6.36
CA SER A 436 -13.97 -5.55 5.02
C SER A 436 -12.44 -5.45 5.03
N LEU A 437 -11.83 -5.90 3.93
CA LEU A 437 -10.39 -5.79 3.72
C LEU A 437 -9.96 -4.35 3.41
N PHE A 438 -10.67 -3.61 2.58
CA PHE A 438 -10.19 -2.29 2.12
C PHE A 438 -10.63 -1.10 2.97
N GLU A 439 -11.78 -1.18 3.66
CA GLU A 439 -12.27 -0.08 4.52
C GLU A 439 -12.14 -0.39 6.01
N GLY A 440 -12.33 -1.67 6.35
CA GLY A 440 -12.49 -2.16 7.69
C GLY A 440 -11.19 -2.54 8.42
N ILE A 441 -11.37 -3.27 9.52
CA ILE A 441 -10.28 -3.70 10.41
C ILE A 441 -9.47 -4.89 9.88
N ALA A 442 -9.88 -5.52 8.76
CA ALA A 442 -9.29 -6.77 8.31
C ALA A 442 -7.86 -6.66 7.74
N ASP A 443 -7.41 -5.48 7.34
CA ASP A 443 -6.03 -5.27 6.91
C ASP A 443 -5.02 -5.04 8.06
N GLN A 444 -5.47 -4.72 9.28
CA GLN A 444 -4.56 -4.57 10.44
C GLN A 444 -3.64 -5.80 10.62
N ILE A 445 -4.08 -6.94 10.11
CA ILE A 445 -3.47 -8.28 10.18
C ILE A 445 -2.30 -8.47 9.20
N GLN A 446 -2.24 -7.72 8.09
CA GLN A 446 -1.26 -7.99 7.02
C GLN A 446 0.11 -7.33 7.26
N ASN A 447 0.15 -6.25 8.06
CA ASN A 447 1.39 -5.59 8.49
C ASN A 447 2.30 -6.51 9.35
N ASP A 448 1.76 -7.59 9.91
CA ASP A 448 2.46 -8.54 10.80
C ASP A 448 3.48 -9.43 10.10
N SER A 449 3.50 -9.42 8.78
CA SER A 449 4.45 -10.20 7.98
C SER A 449 5.92 -9.79 8.16
N MET A 450 6.19 -8.70 8.90
CA MET A 450 7.53 -8.24 9.36
C MET A 450 8.40 -9.32 10.02
N LYS A 451 7.84 -10.45 10.48
CA LYS A 451 8.57 -11.44 11.28
C LYS A 451 9.40 -12.45 10.48
N TYR A 452 9.04 -12.75 9.24
CA TYR A 452 9.63 -13.87 8.51
C TYR A 452 10.71 -13.42 7.54
N ASN A 453 11.93 -13.34 8.09
CA ASN A 453 13.19 -13.08 7.38
C ASN A 453 13.24 -11.67 6.77
N THR A 454 14.25 -10.87 7.09
CA THR A 454 14.45 -9.55 6.45
C THR A 454 14.64 -9.65 4.93
N LYS A 455 14.84 -10.86 4.39
CA LYS A 455 14.82 -11.19 2.95
C LYS A 455 13.48 -11.76 2.41
N CYS A 456 12.52 -12.17 3.26
CA CYS A 456 11.18 -12.63 2.82
C CYS A 456 10.05 -11.62 3.09
N CYS A 457 10.21 -10.67 4.02
CA CYS A 457 9.33 -9.48 4.07
C CYS A 457 9.26 -8.81 2.68
N CYS A 458 10.40 -8.75 1.99
CA CYS A 458 10.53 -8.28 0.60
C CYS A 458 9.64 -9.01 -0.42
N LYS A 459 9.20 -10.25 -0.13
CA LYS A 459 8.31 -11.01 -1.01
C LYS A 459 6.84 -10.97 -0.61
N VAL A 460 6.49 -10.63 0.63
CA VAL A 460 5.08 -10.71 1.10
C VAL A 460 4.34 -9.39 0.98
N CYS A 461 4.96 -8.27 1.36
CA CYS A 461 4.36 -6.93 1.19
C CYS A 461 4.27 -6.52 -0.30
N GLY A 462 5.11 -7.09 -1.15
CA GLY A 462 5.00 -6.98 -2.62
C GLY A 462 4.00 -7.95 -3.26
N ASN A 463 3.10 -8.59 -2.51
CA ASN A 463 2.02 -9.43 -3.02
C ASN A 463 0.62 -8.91 -2.63
N ILE A 464 0.54 -7.66 -2.16
CA ILE A 464 -0.68 -7.03 -1.62
C ILE A 464 -1.04 -5.76 -2.41
N MET A 465 -0.13 -5.28 -3.25
CA MET A 465 -0.29 -4.17 -4.21
C MET A 465 0.46 -4.51 -5.49
#